data_AF-A0A2S3ZD00-F1
#
_entry.id   AF-A0A2S3ZD00-F1
#
_cell.length_a   1.000
_cell.length_b   1.000
_cell.length_c   1.000
_cell.angle_alpha   90.00
_cell.angle_beta   90.00
_cell.angle_gamma   90.00
#
_symmetry.space_group_name_H-M   'P 1'
#
loop_
_entity.id
_entity.type
_entity.pdbx_description
1 polymer ?
#
loop_
_entity_poly.entity_id
_entity_poly.type
_entity_poly.pdbx_seq_one_letter_code
_entity_poly.pdbx_strand_id
1 'polypeptide(L)'
;MTVTRDTLAGLLADVRAGPASRFEGIPDVHYGDDRHEVCGDELGVSEWTLTGTSVSGQRLDVRGVDLLEFDAAEKIRRKDSLWKILDGGGLPPRR
;
A
#
# COMPACT_ATOMS: atom_id res chain seq x y z
N MET A 1 27.01 3.12 -11.83
CA MET A 1 26.55 1.80 -11.38
C MET A 1 25.51 1.32 -12.38
N THR A 2 25.82 0.33 -13.22
CA THR A 2 24.94 -0.08 -14.33
C THR A 2 24.08 -1.26 -13.87
N VAL A 3 22.75 -1.08 -13.81
CA VAL A 3 21.80 -2.17 -13.55
C VAL A 3 21.69 -3.01 -14.83
N THR A 4 21.98 -4.31 -14.75
CA THR A 4 21.88 -5.23 -15.90
C THR A 4 20.43 -5.73 -16.06
N ARG A 5 20.10 -6.26 -17.25
CA ARG A 5 18.74 -6.74 -17.57
C ARG A 5 18.27 -7.86 -16.63
N ASP A 6 19.19 -8.70 -16.16
CA ASP A 6 18.90 -9.79 -15.23
C ASP A 6 18.65 -9.27 -13.80
N THR A 7 19.43 -8.27 -13.36
CA THR A 7 19.16 -7.57 -12.10
C THR A 7 17.82 -6.86 -12.12
N LEU A 8 17.45 -6.23 -13.25
CA LEU A 8 16.13 -5.62 -13.43
C LEU A 8 15.01 -6.67 -13.39
N ALA A 9 15.18 -7.83 -14.02
CA ALA A 9 14.19 -8.91 -14.00
C ALA A 9 13.99 -9.49 -12.59
N GLY A 10 15.08 -9.67 -11.82
CA GLY A 10 15.01 -10.08 -10.42
C GLY A 10 14.27 -9.07 -9.55
N LEU A 11 14.61 -7.78 -9.68
CA LEU A 11 13.90 -6.69 -8.99
C LEU A 11 12.41 -6.63 -9.35
N LEU A 12 12.07 -6.85 -10.63
CA LEU A 12 10.67 -6.89 -11.06
C LEU A 12 9.92 -8.11 -10.51
N ALA A 13 10.59 -9.26 -10.38
CA ALA A 13 10.02 -10.45 -9.74
C ALA A 13 9.77 -10.21 -8.25
N ASP A 14 10.73 -9.60 -7.53
CA ASP A 14 10.60 -9.26 -6.11
C ASP A 14 9.47 -8.23 -5.87
N VAL A 15 9.36 -7.24 -6.75
CA VAL A 15 8.25 -6.26 -6.74
C VAL A 15 6.89 -6.92 -6.94
N ARG A 16 6.81 -8.01 -7.70
CA ARG A 16 5.56 -8.77 -7.91
C ARG A 16 5.27 -9.76 -6.77
N ALA A 17 6.30 -10.35 -6.17
CA ALA A 17 6.16 -11.28 -5.06
C ALA A 17 5.64 -10.60 -3.78
N GLY A 18 6.05 -9.36 -3.52
CA GLY A 18 5.58 -8.57 -2.36
C GLY A 18 4.05 -8.50 -2.25
N PRO A 19 3.34 -8.01 -3.27
CA PRO A 19 1.88 -7.99 -3.29
C PRO A 19 1.23 -9.37 -3.20
N ALA A 20 1.80 -10.39 -3.85
CA ALA A 20 1.24 -11.75 -3.91
C ALA A 20 1.16 -12.42 -2.52
N SER A 21 2.19 -12.26 -1.69
CA SER A 21 2.24 -12.85 -0.33
C SER A 21 1.10 -12.42 0.59
N ARG A 22 0.51 -11.23 0.38
CA ARG A 22 -0.63 -10.76 1.19
C ARG A 22 -1.90 -11.54 0.90
N PHE A 23 -2.13 -11.89 -0.36
CA PHE A 23 -3.30 -12.69 -0.77
C PHE A 23 -3.21 -14.14 -0.29
N GLU A 24 -2.00 -14.66 -0.05
CA GLU A 24 -1.82 -15.99 0.53
C GLU A 24 -2.20 -16.02 2.02
N GLY A 25 -1.87 -14.96 2.78
CA GLY A 25 -2.16 -14.89 4.21
C GLY A 25 -3.56 -14.37 4.57
N ILE A 26 -4.14 -13.55 3.69
CA ILE A 26 -5.44 -12.89 3.87
C ILE A 26 -6.20 -12.99 2.52
N PRO A 27 -6.87 -14.11 2.25
CA PRO A 27 -7.45 -14.38 0.92
C PRO A 27 -8.54 -13.39 0.50
N ASP A 28 -9.26 -12.82 1.47
CA ASP A 28 -10.32 -11.83 1.30
C ASP A 28 -9.82 -10.38 1.53
N VAL A 29 -8.51 -10.14 1.44
CA VAL A 29 -7.95 -8.79 1.60
C VAL A 29 -8.59 -7.81 0.63
N HIS A 30 -9.08 -6.70 1.17
CA HIS A 30 -9.75 -5.66 0.42
C HIS A 30 -9.18 -4.30 0.80
N TYR A 31 -8.79 -3.52 -0.20
CA TYR A 31 -8.45 -2.11 -0.04
C TYR A 31 -9.66 -1.28 -0.52
N GLY A 32 -10.08 -0.31 0.28
CA GLY A 32 -11.16 0.61 -0.06
C GLY A 32 -11.12 1.89 0.77
N ASP A 33 -12.19 2.69 0.70
CA ASP A 33 -12.29 4.02 1.31
C ASP A 33 -11.11 4.93 0.99
N ASP A 34 -10.55 4.80 -0.21
CA ASP A 34 -9.40 5.57 -0.63
C ASP A 34 -9.76 7.04 -0.89
N ARG A 35 -8.80 7.91 -0.57
CA ARG A 35 -8.82 9.32 -0.92
C ARG A 35 -7.43 9.73 -1.34
N HIS A 36 -7.35 10.52 -2.40
CA HIS A 36 -6.09 10.97 -2.97
C HIS A 36 -6.10 12.48 -3.08
N GLU A 37 -5.02 13.09 -2.61
CA GLU A 37 -4.78 14.52 -2.73
C GLU A 37 -3.37 14.76 -3.25
N VAL A 38 -3.24 15.79 -4.08
CA VAL A 38 -1.95 16.23 -4.65
C VAL A 38 -1.64 17.60 -4.04
N CYS A 39 -0.43 17.74 -3.51
CA CYS A 39 0.07 18.93 -2.82
C CYS A 39 1.14 19.59 -3.69
N GLY A 40 0.71 20.44 -4.63
CA GLY A 40 1.60 21.01 -5.65
C GLY A 40 2.01 19.94 -6.68
N ASP A 41 3.11 20.17 -7.41
CA ASP A 41 3.44 19.31 -8.55
C ASP A 41 4.23 18.04 -8.17
N GLU A 42 4.82 18.01 -6.98
CA GLU A 42 5.80 16.99 -6.60
C GLU A 42 5.38 16.09 -5.43
N LEU A 43 4.31 16.40 -4.70
CA LEU A 43 3.90 15.67 -3.50
C LEU A 43 2.46 15.19 -3.60
N GLY A 44 2.18 14.01 -3.05
CA GLY A 44 0.83 13.48 -2.93
C GLY A 44 0.61 12.72 -1.64
N VAL A 45 -0.66 12.60 -1.27
CA VAL A 45 -1.14 11.83 -0.14
C VAL A 45 -2.22 10.89 -0.64
N SER A 46 -2.15 9.62 -0.24
CA SER A 46 -3.17 8.62 -0.53
C SER A 46 -3.59 7.93 0.77
N GLU A 47 -4.76 8.26 1.29
CA GLU A 47 -5.39 7.52 2.39
C GLU A 47 -6.06 6.25 1.85
N TRP A 48 -6.11 5.20 2.67
CA TRP A 48 -6.79 3.95 2.34
C TRP A 48 -7.18 3.17 3.61
N THR A 49 -8.18 2.30 3.50
CA THR A 49 -8.54 1.28 4.50
C THR A 49 -8.23 -0.10 3.94
N LEU A 50 -7.59 -0.95 4.72
CA LEU A 50 -7.43 -2.37 4.41
C LEU A 50 -8.23 -3.21 5.41
N THR A 51 -9.07 -4.08 4.88
CA THR A 51 -9.83 -5.06 5.66
C THR A 51 -9.53 -6.48 5.17
N GLY A 52 -9.72 -7.45 6.04
CA GLY A 52 -9.71 -8.86 5.64
C GLY A 52 -9.74 -9.79 6.84
N THR A 53 -9.61 -11.08 6.55
CA THR A 53 -9.59 -12.17 7.52
C THR A 53 -8.39 -13.05 7.21
N SER A 54 -7.48 -13.19 8.18
CA SER A 54 -6.34 -14.07 7.99
C SER A 54 -6.80 -15.53 7.83
N VAL A 55 -5.93 -16.37 7.27
CA VAL A 55 -6.16 -17.84 7.23
C VAL A 55 -6.33 -18.47 8.63
N SER A 56 -5.90 -17.80 9.71
CA SER A 56 -6.13 -18.21 11.10
C SER A 56 -7.45 -17.68 11.70
N GLY A 57 -8.27 -16.98 10.92
CA GLY A 57 -9.56 -16.42 11.33
C GLY A 57 -9.47 -15.06 12.05
N GLN A 58 -8.29 -14.44 12.11
CA GLN A 58 -8.12 -13.13 12.72
C GLN A 58 -8.61 -12.03 11.78
N ARG A 59 -9.52 -11.18 12.26
CA ARG A 59 -9.99 -10.03 11.48
C ARG A 59 -8.93 -8.93 11.48
N LEU A 60 -8.65 -8.38 10.30
CA LEU A 60 -7.76 -7.26 10.09
C LEU A 60 -8.57 -6.03 9.68
N ASP A 61 -8.30 -4.91 10.35
CA ASP A 61 -8.82 -3.59 10.05
C ASP A 61 -7.67 -2.61 10.21
N VAL A 62 -7.26 -1.98 9.11
CA VAL A 62 -6.08 -1.12 9.05
C VAL A 62 -6.47 0.16 8.34
N ARG A 63 -6.06 1.29 8.91
CA ARG A 63 -6.02 2.57 8.21
C ARG A 63 -4.61 2.85 7.77
N GLY A 64 -4.46 3.29 6.54
CA GLY A 64 -3.17 3.63 5.98
C GLY A 64 -3.16 4.98 5.29
N VAL A 65 -1.95 5.51 5.17
CA VAL A 65 -1.64 6.66 4.33
C VAL A 65 -0.31 6.42 3.64
N ASP A 66 -0.30 6.65 2.32
CA ASP A 66 0.91 6.70 1.52
C ASP A 66 1.28 8.17 1.29
N LEU A 67 2.52 8.54 1.61
CA LEU A 67 3.13 9.80 1.22
C LEU A 67 3.93 9.56 -0.06
N LEU A 68 3.62 10.30 -1.11
CA LEU A 68 4.14 10.12 -2.45
C LEU A 68 4.98 11.33 -2.86
N GLU A 69 6.13 11.07 -3.49
CA GLU A 69 6.89 12.08 -4.22
C GLU A 69 6.88 11.72 -5.70
N PHE A 70 6.56 12.68 -6.57
CA PHE A 70 6.55 12.54 -8.02
C PHE A 70 7.82 13.13 -8.64
N ASP A 71 8.24 12.58 -9.78
CA ASP A 71 9.25 13.18 -10.64
C ASP A 71 8.63 14.10 -11.70
N ALA A 72 9.49 14.77 -12.50
CA ALA A 72 9.04 15.68 -13.56
C ALA A 72 8.28 14.97 -14.72
N ALA A 73 8.27 13.63 -14.75
CA ALA A 73 7.47 12.84 -15.68
C ALA A 73 6.22 12.25 -15.01
N GLU A 74 5.82 12.80 -13.86
CA GLU A 74 4.64 12.45 -13.06
C GLU A 74 4.65 11.00 -12.55
N LYS A 75 5.84 10.40 -12.42
CA LYS A 75 5.99 9.04 -11.85
C LYS A 75 6.33 9.13 -10.38
N ILE A 76 5.79 8.19 -9.60
CA ILE A 76 6.16 8.04 -8.19
C ILE A 76 7.64 7.66 -8.10
N ARG A 77 8.47 8.57 -7.58
CA ARG A 77 9.90 8.33 -7.32
C ARG A 77 10.17 7.89 -5.89
N ARG A 78 9.27 8.20 -4.97
CA ARG A 78 9.30 7.74 -3.57
C ARG A 78 7.88 7.52 -3.06
N LYS A 79 7.72 6.48 -2.25
CA LYS A 79 6.51 6.19 -1.51
C LYS A 79 6.87 5.68 -0.12
N ASP A 80 6.34 6.34 0.90
CA ASP A 80 6.35 5.85 2.28
C ASP A 80 4.93 5.50 2.70
N SER A 81 4.72 4.27 3.20
CA SER A 81 3.41 3.83 3.68
C SER A 81 3.41 3.77 5.21
N LEU A 82 2.47 4.50 5.83
CA LEU A 82 2.23 4.43 7.26
C LEU A 82 0.94 3.64 7.52
N TRP A 83 1.05 2.67 8.43
CA TRP A 83 -0.02 1.72 8.74
C TRP A 83 -0.43 1.91 10.19
N LYS A 84 -1.73 1.98 10.44
CA LYS A 84 -2.31 1.89 11.78
C LYS A 84 -3.26 0.71 11.83
N ILE A 85 -2.81 -0.36 12.49
CA ILE A 85 -3.66 -1.50 12.84
C ILE A 85 -4.66 -1.04 13.89
N LEU A 86 -5.94 -1.33 13.67
CA LEU A 86 -7.01 -1.02 14.61
C LEU A 86 -7.28 -2.27 15.46
N ASP A 87 -6.88 -2.24 16.73
CA ASP A 87 -7.10 -3.37 17.65
C ASP A 87 -8.58 -3.42 18.07
N GLY A 88 -9.33 -4.43 17.59
CA GLY A 88 -10.56 -4.97 18.20
C GLY A 88 -11.76 -4.04 18.44
N GLY A 89 -11.62 -2.74 18.21
CA GLY A 89 -12.64 -1.72 18.35
C GLY A 89 -12.52 -0.77 17.18
N GLY A 90 -13.19 -1.11 16.08
CA GLY A 90 -13.24 -0.26 14.90
C GLY A 90 -13.59 1.16 15.33
N LEU A 91 -12.71 2.12 15.01
CA LEU A 91 -13.07 3.52 15.13
C LEU A 91 -14.30 3.73 14.24
N PRO A 92 -15.35 4.45 14.68
CA PRO A 92 -16.55 4.63 13.86
C PRO A 92 -16.20 5.10 12.43
N PRO A 93 -17.03 4.71 11.44
CA PRO A 93 -16.85 5.15 10.06
C PRO A 93 -16.81 6.68 10.04
N ARG A 94 -15.92 7.24 9.19
CA ARG A 94 -15.85 8.70 9.05
C ARG A 94 -17.17 9.18 8.44
N ARG A 95 -17.71 10.27 8.99
CA ARG A 95 -18.89 10.97 8.47
C ARG A 95 -18.64 11.51 7.07
#